data_AF-W8NVG7-F1
#
_entry.id   AF-W8NVG7-F1
#
_cell.length_a   1.000
_cell.length_b   1.000
_cell.length_c   1.000
_cell.angle_alpha   90.00
_cell.angle_beta   90.00
_cell.angle_gamma   90.00
#
_symmetry.space_group_name_H-M   'P 1'
#
loop_
_entity.id
_entity.type
_entity.pdbx_description
1 polymer ?
#
loop_
_entity_poly.entity_id
_entity_poly.type
_entity_poly.pdbx_seq_one_letter_code
_entity_poly.pdbx_strand_id
1 'polypeptide(L)' 'MGNIKQTFIKRTARELFDRYPDKFTRDFEHNKKMVQELTNVTSKTIRNRIAGYITRLVRMKEEGKIL' A
#
# COMPACT_ATOMS: atom_id res chain seq x y z
N MET A 1 8.66 -14.18 -16.61
CA MET A 1 7.93 -12.89 -16.61
C MET A 1 8.17 -12.20 -15.27
N GLY A 2 8.73 -10.99 -15.25
CA GLY A 2 9.17 -10.32 -14.01
C GLY A 2 8.02 -9.77 -13.17
N ASN A 3 8.00 -10.06 -11.87
CA ASN A 3 7.00 -9.57 -10.90
C ASN A 3 7.31 -8.16 -10.38
N ILE A 4 7.62 -7.23 -11.27
CA ILE A 4 7.92 -5.84 -10.90
C ILE A 4 6.61 -5.04 -10.81
N LYS A 5 6.37 -4.43 -9.65
CA LYS A 5 5.26 -3.48 -9.48
C LYS A 5 5.54 -2.21 -10.29
N GLN A 6 4.58 -1.78 -11.09
CA GLN A 6 4.65 -0.52 -11.85
C GLN A 6 4.87 0.69 -10.92
N THR A 7 5.50 1.74 -11.45
CA THR A 7 5.88 2.95 -10.71
C THR A 7 4.69 3.64 -10.05
N PHE A 8 3.55 3.74 -10.75
CA PHE A 8 2.33 4.35 -10.20
C PHE A 8 1.86 3.66 -8.91
N ILE A 9 1.86 2.32 -8.88
CA ILE A 9 1.45 1.55 -7.69
C ILE A 9 2.32 1.91 -6.48
N LYS A 10 3.65 2.00 -6.68
CA LYS A 10 4.59 2.34 -5.61
C LYS A 10 4.39 3.79 -5.15
N ARG A 11 4.20 4.72 -6.09
CA ARG A 11 4.00 6.14 -5.80
C ARG A 11 2.73 6.37 -4.98
N THR A 12 1.58 5.87 -5.46
CA THR A 12 0.30 6.00 -4.77
C THR A 12 0.32 5.35 -3.39
N ALA A 13 0.95 4.18 -3.26
CA ALA A 13 1.06 3.51 -1.97
C ALA A 13 1.92 4.29 -0.97
N ARG A 14 3.05 4.89 -1.40
CA ARG A 14 3.85 5.77 -0.51
C ARG A 14 3.07 7.02 -0.13
N GLU A 15 2.39 7.64 -1.08
CA GLU A 15 1.63 8.87 -0.83
C GLU A 15 0.45 8.64 0.13
N LEU A 16 -0.23 7.50 0.03
CA LEU A 16 -1.25 7.09 0.99
C LEU A 16 -0.64 6.83 2.37
N PHE A 17 0.48 6.10 2.42
CA PHE A 17 1.16 5.76 3.66
C PHE A 17 1.70 7.00 4.40
N ASP A 18 2.23 7.97 3.66
CA ASP A 18 2.74 9.23 4.20
C ASP A 18 1.62 10.13 4.73
N ARG A 19 0.48 10.20 4.00
CA ARG A 19 -0.68 10.98 4.43
C ARG A 19 -1.44 10.38 5.60
N TYR A 20 -1.51 9.06 5.70
CA TYR A 20 -2.31 8.36 6.72
C TYR A 20 -1.54 7.22 7.39
N PRO A 21 -0.40 7.48 8.04
CA PRO A 21 0.47 6.43 8.56
C PRO A 21 -0.22 5.58 9.64
N ASP A 22 -1.10 6.16 10.45
CA ASP A 22 -1.80 5.48 11.54
C ASP A 22 -2.99 4.62 11.07
N LYS A 23 -3.45 4.80 9.83
CA LYS A 23 -4.59 4.04 9.28
C LYS A 23 -4.18 2.67 8.72
N PHE A 24 -2.90 2.48 8.44
CA PHE A 24 -2.39 1.26 7.82
C PHE A 24 -1.70 0.36 8.83
N THR A 25 -1.96 -0.94 8.71
CA THR A 25 -1.45 -1.96 9.63
C THR A 25 -0.74 -3.09 8.87
N ARG A 26 -0.33 -4.14 9.57
CA ARG A 26 0.25 -5.34 8.94
C ARG A 26 -0.81 -6.22 8.27
N ASP A 27 -2.09 -5.94 8.49
CA ASP A 27 -3.18 -6.72 7.95
C ASP A 27 -3.52 -6.31 6.51
N PHE A 28 -3.59 -7.30 5.62
CA PHE A 28 -3.84 -7.06 4.19
C PHE A 28 -5.30 -6.68 3.92
N GLU A 29 -6.26 -7.30 4.61
CA GLU A 29 -7.69 -7.06 4.40
C GLU A 29 -8.09 -5.65 4.83
N HIS A 30 -7.59 -5.22 5.99
CA HIS A 30 -7.75 -3.86 6.52
C HIS A 30 -7.15 -2.83 5.56
N ASN A 31 -5.90 -3.02 5.13
CA ASN A 31 -5.26 -2.11 4.18
C ASN A 31 -5.99 -2.06 2.84
N LYS A 32 -6.55 -3.18 2.37
CA LYS A 32 -7.35 -3.23 1.13
C LYS A 32 -8.63 -2.40 1.25
N LYS A 33 -9.32 -2.46 2.40
CA LYS A 33 -10.51 -1.64 2.68
C LYS A 33 -10.13 -0.16 2.76
N MET A 34 -9.07 0.18 3.51
CA MET A 34 -8.56 1.56 3.59
C MET A 34 -8.18 2.12 2.23
N VAL A 35 -7.50 1.35 1.38
CA VAL A 35 -7.20 1.77 0.01
C VAL A 35 -8.49 1.98 -0.78
N GLN A 36 -9.51 1.13 -0.63
CA GLN A 36 -10.79 1.33 -1.32
C GLN A 36 -11.50 2.62 -0.90
N GLU A 37 -11.42 3.00 0.38
CA GLU A 37 -12.07 4.21 0.90
C GLU A 37 -11.29 5.48 0.59
N LEU A 38 -9.95 5.40 0.57
CA LEU A 38 -9.06 6.56 0.40
C LEU A 38 -8.70 6.84 -1.07
N THR A 39 -9.05 5.94 -2.00
CA THR A 39 -8.79 6.15 -3.43
C THR A 39 -9.89 5.58 -4.33
N ASN A 40 -10.16 6.27 -5.44
CA ASN A 40 -11.11 5.86 -6.49
C ASN A 40 -10.60 4.72 -7.40
N VAL A 41 -9.79 3.78 -6.87
CA VAL A 41 -9.27 2.66 -7.66
C VAL A 41 -10.37 1.61 -7.87
N THR A 42 -10.88 1.55 -9.09
CA THR A 42 -11.93 0.61 -9.51
C THR A 42 -11.37 -0.80 -9.72
N SER A 43 -10.15 -0.95 -10.23
CA SER A 43 -9.57 -2.26 -10.52
C SER A 43 -9.11 -3.02 -9.27
N LYS A 44 -9.68 -4.21 -9.06
CA LYS A 44 -9.31 -5.16 -7.97
C LYS A 44 -7.81 -5.45 -7.94
N THR A 45 -7.20 -5.73 -9.09
CA THR A 45 -5.77 -6.08 -9.19
C THR A 45 -4.87 -4.93 -8.76
N ILE A 46 -5.19 -3.70 -9.14
CA ILE A 46 -4.42 -2.50 -8.76
C ILE A 46 -4.57 -2.24 -7.26
N ARG A 47 -5.80 -2.29 -6.74
CA ARG A 47 -6.10 -2.13 -5.31
C ARG A 47 -5.29 -3.11 -4.45
N ASN A 48 -5.32 -4.40 -4.82
CA ASN A 48 -4.59 -5.44 -4.10
C ASN A 48 -3.06 -5.22 -4.17
N ARG A 49 -2.55 -4.76 -5.31
CA ARG A 49 -1.11 -4.48 -5.48
C ARG A 49 -0.65 -3.29 -4.64
N ILE A 50 -1.49 -2.25 -4.52
CA ILE A 50 -1.27 -1.08 -3.66
C ILE A 50 -1.30 -1.51 -2.20
N ALA A 51 -2.38 -2.16 -1.74
CA ALA A 51 -2.52 -2.62 -0.36
C ALA A 51 -1.35 -3.52 0.07
N GLY A 52 -0.95 -4.47 -0.80
CA GLY A 52 0.20 -5.32 -0.52
C GLY A 52 1.56 -4.60 -0.57
N TYR A 53 1.67 -3.43 -1.22
CA TYR A 53 2.88 -2.60 -1.09
C TYR A 53 2.86 -1.82 0.23
N ILE A 54 1.70 -1.29 0.63
CA ILE A 54 1.52 -0.60 1.91
C ILE A 54 1.87 -1.52 3.09
N THR A 55 1.38 -2.76 3.11
CA THR A 55 1.76 -3.76 4.15
C THR A 55 3.27 -3.94 4.26
N ARG A 56 3.99 -3.89 3.12
CA ARG A 56 5.46 -3.95 3.12
C ARG A 56 6.08 -2.68 3.69
N LEU A 57 5.53 -1.50 3.41
CA LEU A 57 6.01 -0.23 3.97
C LEU A 57 5.79 -0.18 5.49
N VAL A 58 4.64 -0.61 5.99
CA VAL A 58 4.35 -0.73 7.44
C VAL A 58 5.41 -1.59 8.11
N ARG A 59 5.66 -2.78 7.56
CA ARG A 59 6.69 -3.69 8.08
C ARG A 59 8.09 -3.06 8.06
N MET A 60 8.45 -2.37 6.98
CA MET A 60 9.76 -1.69 6.89
C MET A 60 9.90 -0.57 7.93
N LYS A 61 8.84 0.20 8.17
CA LYS A 61 8.79 1.24 9.21
C LYS A 61 8.94 0.64 10.61
N GLU A 62 8.26 -0.47 10.92
CA GLU A 62 8.43 -1.19 12.19
C GLU A 62 9.84 -1.75 12.37
N GLU A 63 10.44 -2.28 11.29
CA GLU A 63 11.81 -2.82 11.28
C GLU A 63 12.89 -1.72 11.28
N GLY A 64 12.52 -0.43 11.29
CA GLY A 64 13.46 0.70 11.22
C GLY A 64 14.24 0.79 9.90
N LYS A 65 13.80 0.07 8.86
CA LYS A 65 14.43 0.10 7.53
C LYS A 65 13.94 1.32 6.77
N ILE A 66 14.88 2.08 6.24
CA ILE A 66 14.65 3.30 5.44
C ILE A 66 13.70 2.98 4.27
N LEU A 67 12.70 3.85 4.07
CA LEU A 67 11.65 3.78 3.04
C LEU A 67 12.11 4.25 1.65
#